data_AF-A0A9E3DH57-F1
#
_entry.id   AF-A0A9E3DH57-F1
#
_cell.length_a   1.000
_cell.length_b   1.000
_cell.length_c   1.000
_cell.angle_alpha   90.00
_cell.angle_beta   90.00
_cell.angle_gamma   90.00
#
_symmetry.space_group_name_H-M   'P 1'
#
loop_
_entity.id
_entity.type
_entity.pdbx_description
1 polymer ?
#
loop_
_entity_poly.entity_id
_entity_poly.type
_entity_poly.pdbx_seq_one_letter_code
_entity_poly.pdbx_strand_id
1 'polypeptide(L)' 'KKKPTYRVVVIEKDRARNSRSVETVGHYNPVAKPAQVQLDHERIQYWLKNGAQPSDTVSRLLKNNPAAEAPVVA' A
#
# COMPACT_ATOMS: atom_id res chain seq x y z
N LYS A 1 23.21 10.29 -3.51
CA LYS A 1 22.23 9.19 -3.66
C LYS A 1 21.52 8.97 -2.31
N LYS A 2 20.47 9.75 -1.99
CA LYS A 2 19.76 9.74 -0.67
C LYS A 2 18.24 9.99 -0.83
N LYS A 3 17.65 9.50 -1.92
CA LYS A 3 16.22 9.67 -2.20
C LYS A 3 15.55 8.30 -2.15
N PRO A 4 15.13 7.80 -0.95
CA PRO A 4 14.47 6.51 -0.86
C PRO A 4 13.11 6.56 -1.56
N THR A 5 12.80 5.51 -2.32
CA THR A 5 11.50 5.27 -2.94
C THR A 5 11.06 3.87 -2.57
N TYR A 6 9.82 3.75 -2.11
CA TYR A 6 9.24 2.51 -1.64
C TYR A 6 8.12 2.08 -2.57
N ARG A 7 7.98 0.76 -2.74
CA ARG A 7 6.86 0.14 -3.43
C ARG A 7 5.98 -0.53 -2.40
N VAL A 8 4.68 -0.34 -2.51
CA VAL A 8 3.70 -1.07 -1.72
C VAL A 8 3.37 -2.34 -2.49
N VAL A 9 3.74 -3.48 -1.93
CA VAL A 9 3.64 -4.78 -2.60
C VAL A 9 2.89 -5.78 -1.74
N VAL A 10 2.22 -6.72 -2.40
CA VAL A 10 1.64 -7.89 -1.77
C VAL A 10 2.60 -9.06 -1.96
N ILE A 11 2.96 -9.70 -0.85
CA ILE A 11 3.88 -10.82 -0.81
C ILE A 11 3.49 -11.80 0.30
N GLU A 12 3.75 -13.08 0.05
CA GLU A 12 3.61 -14.14 1.06
C GLU A 12 4.63 -13.98 2.18
N LYS A 13 4.24 -14.31 3.42
CA LYS A 13 5.06 -14.14 4.63
C LYS A 13 6.40 -14.89 4.57
N ASP A 14 6.43 -16.03 3.89
CA ASP A 14 7.58 -16.94 3.87
C ASP A 14 8.64 -16.52 2.82
N ARG A 15 8.35 -15.48 2.03
CA ARG A 15 9.26 -15.00 0.98
C ARG A 15 10.20 -13.92 1.51
N ALA A 16 11.40 -13.86 0.93
CA ALA A 16 12.35 -12.81 1.25
C ALA A 16 11.78 -11.42 0.90
N ARG A 17 12.04 -10.44 1.78
CA ARG A 17 11.47 -9.07 1.73
C ARG A 17 11.56 -8.37 0.37
N ASN A 18 12.68 -8.56 -0.34
CA ASN A 18 12.93 -7.89 -1.63
C ASN A 18 12.78 -8.84 -2.83
N SER A 19 12.17 -10.02 -2.65
CA SER A 19 11.97 -10.99 -3.73
C SER A 19 10.81 -10.60 -4.65
N ARG A 20 10.51 -11.45 -5.65
CA ARG A 20 9.38 -11.25 -6.55
C ARG A 20 8.07 -11.20 -5.75
N SER A 21 7.44 -10.04 -5.77
CA SER A 21 6.10 -9.82 -5.21
C SER A 21 5.04 -10.49 -6.09
N VAL A 22 3.90 -10.84 -5.48
CA VAL A 22 2.71 -11.30 -6.21
C VAL A 22 2.17 -10.16 -7.05
N GLU A 23 2.05 -8.97 -6.43
CA GLU A 23 1.50 -7.79 -7.06
C GLU A 23 2.08 -6.51 -6.43
N THR A 24 2.22 -5.44 -7.24
CA THR A 24 2.54 -4.10 -6.75
C THR A 24 1.27 -3.27 -6.74
N VAL A 25 0.81 -2.89 -5.54
CA VAL A 25 -0.46 -2.19 -5.32
C VAL A 25 -0.26 -0.69 -5.04
N GLY A 26 0.97 -0.20 -5.11
CA GLY A 26 1.24 1.23 -4.96
C GLY A 26 2.70 1.63 -4.89
N HIS A 27 2.92 2.94 -4.83
CA HIS A 27 4.21 3.59 -4.72
C HIS A 27 4.18 4.65 -3.62
N TYR A 28 5.25 4.71 -2.83
CA TYR A 28 5.41 5.67 -1.75
C TYR A 28 6.76 6.37 -1.89
N ASN A 29 6.70 7.68 -2.11
CA ASN A 29 7.88 8.55 -2.20
C ASN A 29 7.82 9.62 -1.09
N PRO A 30 8.53 9.43 0.03
CA PRO A 30 8.57 10.40 1.13
C PRO A 30 9.43 11.63 0.83
N VAL A 31 10.22 11.60 -0.25
CA VAL A 31 11.20 12.66 -0.56
C VAL A 31 10.52 13.82 -1.29
N ALA A 32 9.45 13.53 -2.02
CA ALA A 32 8.63 14.56 -2.63
C ALA A 32 7.95 15.40 -1.55
N LYS A 33 7.85 16.72 -1.78
CA LYS A 33 7.06 17.64 -0.96
C LYS A 33 5.98 18.23 -1.88
N PRO A 34 4.71 17.83 -1.76
CA PRO A 34 4.13 16.91 -0.77
C PRO A 34 4.53 15.43 -1.00
N ALA A 35 4.45 14.60 0.06
CA ALA A 35 4.76 13.19 -0.04
C ALA A 35 3.86 12.52 -1.10
N GLN A 36 4.47 11.92 -2.11
CA GLN A 36 3.72 11.33 -3.21
C GLN A 36 3.35 9.90 -2.83
N VAL A 37 2.05 9.67 -2.69
CA VAL A 37 1.48 8.36 -2.35
C VAL A 37 0.51 7.99 -3.47
N GLN A 38 0.80 6.89 -4.16
CA GLN A 38 -0.07 6.31 -5.17
C GLN A 38 -0.49 4.93 -4.68
N LEU A 39 -1.77 4.73 -4.40
CA LEU A 39 -2.32 3.47 -3.93
C LEU A 39 -3.46 3.06 -4.87
N ASP A 40 -3.45 1.79 -5.26
CA ASP A 40 -4.58 1.16 -5.94
C ASP A 40 -5.56 0.63 -4.89
N HIS A 41 -6.58 1.42 -4.60
CA HIS A 41 -7.55 1.11 -3.56
C HIS A 41 -8.39 -0.13 -3.88
N GLU A 42 -8.71 -0.38 -5.15
CA GLU A 42 -9.53 -1.53 -5.57
C GLU A 42 -8.79 -2.84 -5.30
N ARG A 43 -7.52 -2.90 -5.72
CA ARG A 43 -6.68 -4.08 -5.50
C ARG A 43 -6.39 -4.29 -4.02
N ILE A 44 -6.14 -3.22 -3.27
CA ILE A 44 -5.92 -3.32 -1.82
C ILE A 44 -7.17 -3.87 -1.12
N GLN A 45 -8.37 -3.39 -1.46
CA GLN A 45 -9.61 -3.92 -0.89
C GLN A 45 -9.83 -5.41 -1.23
N TYR A 46 -9.51 -5.81 -2.46
CA TYR A 46 -9.56 -7.23 -2.86
C TYR A 46 -8.65 -8.09 -1.97
N TRP A 47 -7.40 -7.68 -1.77
CA TRP A 47 -6.46 -8.42 -0.94
C TRP A 47 -6.85 -8.42 0.54
N LEU A 48 -7.39 -7.31 1.07
CA LEU A 48 -7.93 -7.25 2.42
C LEU A 48 -9.10 -8.24 2.62
N LYS A 49 -10.00 -8.35 1.64
CA LYS A 49 -11.10 -9.34 1.66
C LYS A 49 -10.58 -10.79 1.62
N ASN A 50 -9.47 -11.04 0.94
CA ASN A 50 -8.82 -12.34 0.91
C ASN A 50 -8.00 -12.66 2.17
N GLY A 51 -7.97 -11.75 3.16
CA GLY A 51 -7.27 -11.95 4.43
C GLY A 51 -5.83 -11.43 4.47
N ALA A 52 -5.42 -10.60 3.51
CA ALA A 52 -4.10 -9.96 3.56
C ALA A 52 -4.00 -9.02 4.78
N GLN A 53 -2.89 -9.07 5.50
CA GLN A 53 -2.61 -8.17 6.61
C GLN A 53 -1.65 -7.04 6.19
N PRO A 54 -2.07 -5.77 6.27
CA PRO A 54 -1.20 -4.64 5.98
C PRO A 54 -0.19 -4.42 7.12
N SER A 55 1.02 -3.95 6.77
CA SER A 55 2.01 -3.51 7.76
C SER A 55 1.63 -2.17 8.40
N ASP A 56 2.23 -1.83 9.55
CA ASP A 56 1.89 -0.60 10.29
C ASP A 56 1.98 0.67 9.45
N THR A 57 3.03 0.80 8.64
CA THR A 57 3.20 1.96 7.74
C THR A 57 2.12 1.99 6.66
N VAL A 58 1.80 0.84 6.05
CA VAL A 58 0.77 0.76 5.01
C VAL A 58 -0.62 1.06 5.59
N SER A 59 -0.91 0.56 6.79
CA SER A 59 -2.14 0.90 7.52
C SER A 59 -2.28 2.40 7.77
N ARG A 60 -1.18 3.10 8.12
CA ARG A 60 -1.18 4.56 8.26
C ARG A 60 -1.39 5.27 6.92
N LEU A 61 -0.76 4.80 5.85
CA LEU A 61 -0.93 5.36 4.51
C LEU A 61 -2.37 5.20 4.00
N LEU A 62 -3.02 4.06 4.27
CA LEU A 62 -4.42 3.81 3.93
C LEU A 62 -5.39 4.71 4.70
N LYS A 63 -5.11 4.98 5.98
CA LYS A 63 -5.92 5.90 6.79
C LYS A 63 -5.79 7.36 6.31
N ASN A 64 -4.58 7.78 5.95
CA ASN A 64 -4.30 9.14 5.51
C ASN A 64 -4.71 9.41 4.06
N ASN A 65 -4.87 8.35 3.27
CA ASN A 65 -5.25 8.42 1.87
C ASN A 65 -6.47 7.51 1.69
N PRO A 66 -7.67 7.92 2.14
CA PRO A 66 -8.87 7.13 1.95
C PRO A 66 -9.15 7.00 0.44
N ALA A 67 -9.60 5.82 0.02
CA ALA A 67 -10.23 5.69 -1.29
C ALA A 67 -11.36 6.74 -1.34
N ALA A 68 -11.40 7.56 -2.39
CA ALA A 68 -12.52 8.45 -2.60
C ALA A 68 -13.79 7.60 -2.65
N GLU A 69 -14.57 7.68 -1.57
CA GLU A 69 -15.91 7.10 -1.42
C GLU A 69 -16.01 5.56 -1.35
N ALA A 70 -16.07 5.03 -0.12
CA ALA A 70 -17.10 4.05 0.18
C ALA A 70 -18.08 4.77 1.12
N PRO A 71 -19.33 5.06 0.69
CA PRO A 71 -20.31 5.61 1.60
C PRO A 71 -20.54 4.53 2.66
N VAL A 72 -20.25 4.88 3.90
CA VAL A 72 -20.68 4.12 5.06
C VAL A 72 -22.20 4.02 4.96
N VAL A 73 -22.68 2.84 4.56
CA VAL A 73 -24.10 2.48 4.61
C VAL A 73 -24.50 2.56 6.08
N ALA A 74 -25.34 3.55 6.40
CA ALA A 74 -26.13 3.65 7.61
C ALA A 74 -27.58 3.91 7.19
#